data_AF-A0A6G8JGE9-F1
#
_entry.id   AF-A0A6G8JGE9-F1
#
_cell.length_a   1.000
_cell.length_b   1.000
_cell.length_c   1.000
_cell.angle_alpha   90.00
_cell.angle_beta   90.00
_cell.angle_gamma   90.00
#
_symmetry.space_group_name_H-M   'P 1'
#
loop_
_entity.id
_entity.type
_entity.pdbx_description
1 polymer ?
#
loop_
_entity_poly.entity_id
_entity_poly.type
_entity_poly.pdbx_seq_one_letter_code
_entity_poly.pdbx_strand_id
1 'polypeptide(L)'
;MRNNHYLFNAELVAEEQVEFIQELLSCKNFENSDRLLGFSKGRGITWFLKTKAELGINIVLRHYYRGGLFGKLVKDSYFFSGFKHTRAYQEFFLLQQMLAWNLPVPRPVAIKVVRTLCCYRADIMLEKLDNTQDLSKSLQSQALSAKQYEQIGKLIRHLHNHQVHHSDLNIHNILLDDKGKFWLIDFDKCRIQKGDIWKKGNLARLLRSFKKEQERLNILFKDEDWQSILKGYLA
;
A
#
# COMPACT_ATOMS: atom_id res chain seq x y z
N MET A 1 -7.98 -28.01 12.78
CA MET A 1 -8.66 -27.65 11.52
C MET A 1 -8.05 -26.35 10.99
N ARG A 2 -7.54 -26.35 9.75
CA ARG A 2 -7.10 -25.12 9.06
C ARG A 2 -8.24 -24.67 8.16
N ASN A 3 -8.70 -23.43 8.35
CA ASN A 3 -9.80 -22.88 7.53
C ASN A 3 -9.24 -21.76 6.68
N ASN A 4 -9.37 -21.91 5.36
CA ASN A 4 -9.00 -20.87 4.40
C ASN A 4 -10.23 -20.02 4.09
N HIS A 5 -10.06 -18.71 4.17
CA HIS A 5 -11.06 -17.75 3.74
C HIS A 5 -10.47 -16.91 2.60
N TYR A 6 -11.20 -16.80 1.51
CA TYR A 6 -10.83 -15.98 0.36
C TYR A 6 -11.86 -14.88 0.17
N LEU A 7 -11.41 -13.78 -0.42
CA LEU A 7 -12.28 -12.71 -0.91
C LEU A 7 -11.63 -12.17 -2.18
N PHE A 8 -12.45 -11.97 -3.22
CA PHE A 8 -12.03 -11.52 -4.53
C PHE A 8 -12.78 -10.24 -4.88
N ASN A 9 -12.12 -9.35 -5.64
CA ASN A 9 -12.79 -8.22 -6.24
C ASN A 9 -13.46 -8.67 -7.54
N ALA A 10 -14.80 -8.75 -7.53
CA ALA A 10 -15.59 -9.24 -8.66
C ALA A 10 -15.46 -8.37 -9.93
N GLU A 11 -14.98 -7.13 -9.82
CA GLU A 11 -14.70 -6.28 -10.98
C GLU A 11 -13.37 -6.63 -11.68
N LEU A 12 -12.49 -7.38 -11.01
CA LEU A 12 -11.14 -7.71 -11.49
C LEU A 12 -10.90 -9.20 -11.67
N VAL A 13 -11.66 -10.03 -10.97
CA VAL A 13 -11.50 -11.48 -10.95
C VAL A 13 -12.82 -12.10 -11.37
N ALA A 14 -12.88 -12.57 -12.60
CA ALA A 14 -13.96 -13.36 -13.14
C ALA A 14 -13.98 -14.76 -12.51
N GLU A 15 -15.11 -15.47 -12.62
CA GLU A 15 -15.30 -16.77 -11.97
C GLU A 15 -14.28 -17.81 -12.46
N GLU A 16 -13.98 -17.80 -13.76
CA GLU A 16 -12.98 -18.65 -14.40
C GLU A 16 -11.53 -18.37 -13.96
N GLN A 17 -11.26 -17.20 -13.35
CA GLN A 17 -9.93 -16.81 -12.87
C GLN A 17 -9.72 -17.15 -11.38
N VAL A 18 -10.76 -17.58 -10.65
CA VAL A 18 -10.69 -17.80 -9.20
C VAL A 18 -9.64 -18.84 -8.83
N GLU A 19 -9.59 -19.97 -9.54
CA GLU A 19 -8.63 -21.04 -9.27
C GLU A 19 -7.19 -20.54 -9.44
N PHE A 20 -6.91 -19.84 -10.55
CA PHE A 20 -5.62 -19.21 -10.83
C PHE A 20 -5.18 -18.25 -9.70
N ILE A 21 -6.07 -17.38 -9.22
CA ILE A 21 -5.76 -16.47 -8.11
C ILE A 21 -5.49 -17.26 -6.81
N GLN A 22 -6.26 -18.31 -6.54
CA GLN A 22 -6.05 -19.15 -5.35
C GLN A 22 -4.70 -19.88 -5.38
N GLU A 23 -4.24 -20.33 -6.54
CA GLU A 23 -2.91 -20.92 -6.73
C GLU A 23 -1.81 -19.91 -6.40
N LEU A 24 -1.90 -18.70 -6.98
CA LEU A 24 -0.94 -17.62 -6.71
C LEU A 24 -0.92 -17.24 -5.21
N LEU A 25 -2.08 -17.14 -4.55
CA LEU A 25 -2.19 -16.88 -3.11
C LEU A 25 -1.67 -18.05 -2.24
N SER A 26 -1.52 -19.24 -2.81
CA SER A 26 -1.02 -20.43 -2.12
C SER A 26 0.48 -20.60 -2.27
N CYS A 27 1.06 -20.08 -3.34
CA CYS A 27 2.50 -20.03 -3.54
C CYS A 27 3.19 -19.15 -2.49
N LYS A 28 4.37 -19.58 -2.01
CA LYS A 28 5.13 -18.88 -0.96
C LYS A 28 6.44 -18.27 -1.46
N ASN A 29 6.94 -18.68 -2.61
CA ASN A 29 8.15 -18.13 -3.21
C ASN A 29 8.01 -18.09 -4.73
N PHE A 30 8.34 -16.94 -5.32
CA PHE A 30 8.29 -16.70 -6.76
C PHE A 30 9.67 -16.46 -7.38
N GLU A 31 10.78 -16.63 -6.64
CA GLU A 31 12.15 -16.35 -7.13
C GLU A 31 12.49 -17.02 -8.48
N ASN A 32 11.99 -18.24 -8.70
CA ASN A 32 12.22 -18.99 -9.94
C ASN A 32 10.98 -19.04 -10.86
N SER A 33 9.98 -18.18 -10.64
CA SER A 33 8.80 -18.12 -11.47
C SER A 33 9.04 -17.25 -12.71
N ASP A 34 8.61 -17.74 -13.86
CA ASP A 34 8.48 -16.99 -15.12
C ASP A 34 7.54 -15.77 -15.03
N ARG A 35 6.70 -15.72 -13.99
CA ARG A 35 5.82 -14.59 -13.70
C ARG A 35 6.52 -13.46 -12.93
N LEU A 36 7.71 -13.68 -12.38
CA LEU A 36 8.36 -12.69 -11.52
C LEU A 36 8.83 -11.48 -12.34
N LEU A 37 8.22 -10.32 -12.09
CA LEU A 37 8.67 -9.02 -12.63
C LEU A 37 9.73 -8.38 -11.73
N GLY A 38 9.76 -8.76 -10.46
CA GLY A 38 10.67 -8.24 -9.44
C GLY A 38 10.10 -8.43 -8.05
N PHE A 39 10.84 -7.99 -7.04
CA PHE A 39 10.40 -8.01 -5.65
C PHE A 39 10.99 -6.85 -4.87
N SER A 40 10.36 -6.51 -3.75
CA SER A 40 10.95 -5.63 -2.75
C SER A 40 11.07 -6.35 -1.41
N LYS A 41 12.15 -6.06 -0.67
CA LYS A 41 12.42 -6.60 0.66
C LYS A 41 12.26 -5.49 1.70
N GLY A 42 11.41 -5.74 2.69
CA GLY A 42 11.24 -4.90 3.86
C GLY A 42 11.05 -5.78 5.10
N ARG A 43 9.93 -5.62 5.82
CA ARG A 43 9.52 -6.55 6.89
C ARG A 43 9.17 -7.95 6.37
N GLY A 44 8.93 -8.06 5.07
CA GLY A 44 8.59 -9.24 4.31
C GLY A 44 8.98 -9.05 2.86
N ILE A 45 8.72 -10.07 2.04
CA ILE A 45 8.86 -9.95 0.58
C ILE A 45 7.52 -9.53 -0.03
N THR A 46 7.59 -8.55 -0.91
CA THR A 46 6.48 -8.18 -1.79
C THR A 46 6.83 -8.61 -3.20
N TRP A 47 6.03 -9.48 -3.80
CA TRP A 47 6.26 -10.04 -5.13
C TRP A 47 5.50 -9.23 -6.18
N PHE A 48 6.17 -8.86 -7.27
CA PHE A 48 5.55 -8.24 -8.43
C PHE A 48 5.39 -9.29 -9.51
N LEU A 49 4.15 -9.62 -9.88
CA LEU A 49 3.84 -10.76 -10.73
C LEU A 49 3.14 -10.33 -12.02
N LYS A 50 3.64 -10.91 -13.13
CA LYS A 50 3.08 -10.81 -14.47
C LYS A 50 1.80 -11.63 -14.53
N THR A 51 0.69 -10.90 -14.64
CA THR A 51 -0.67 -11.47 -14.68
C THR A 51 -1.56 -10.76 -15.70
N LYS A 52 -0.96 -9.89 -16.55
CA LYS A 52 -1.70 -9.07 -17.51
C LYS A 52 -2.40 -9.87 -18.59
N ALA A 53 -1.87 -11.04 -18.96
CA ALA A 53 -2.50 -11.91 -19.94
C ALA A 53 -3.79 -12.53 -19.38
N GLU A 54 -3.79 -12.87 -18.09
CA GLU A 54 -4.90 -13.52 -17.42
C GLU A 54 -5.93 -12.53 -16.87
N LEU A 55 -5.48 -11.42 -16.27
CA LEU A 55 -6.32 -10.46 -15.53
C LEU A 55 -6.42 -9.07 -16.17
N GLY A 56 -5.68 -8.80 -17.24
CA GLY A 56 -5.55 -7.45 -17.82
C GLY A 56 -4.68 -6.48 -17.00
N ILE A 57 -4.20 -6.90 -15.83
CA ILE A 57 -3.31 -6.12 -14.94
C ILE A 57 -2.16 -6.98 -14.42
N ASN A 58 -1.07 -6.33 -14.02
CA ASN A 58 -0.06 -6.97 -13.18
C ASN A 58 -0.45 -6.81 -11.71
N ILE A 59 0.06 -7.69 -10.84
CA ILE A 59 -0.29 -7.66 -9.42
C ILE A 59 0.93 -7.59 -8.52
N VAL A 60 0.68 -7.08 -7.32
CA VAL A 60 1.57 -7.08 -6.16
C VAL A 60 1.00 -8.06 -5.15
N LEU A 61 1.77 -9.07 -4.75
CA LEU A 61 1.41 -10.03 -3.71
C LEU A 61 2.26 -9.78 -2.46
N ARG A 62 1.60 -9.56 -1.32
CA ARG A 62 2.24 -9.34 -0.03
C ARG A 62 1.68 -10.27 1.04
N HIS A 63 2.58 -10.81 1.84
CA HIS A 63 2.24 -11.53 3.07
C HIS A 63 2.32 -10.60 4.30
N TYR A 64 1.35 -10.67 5.22
CA TYR A 64 1.36 -9.84 6.43
C TYR A 64 2.22 -10.46 7.54
N TYR A 65 3.33 -9.82 7.89
CA TYR A 65 4.18 -10.20 9.03
C TYR A 65 3.88 -9.39 10.29
N ARG A 66 4.00 -10.00 11.48
CA ARG A 66 3.93 -9.27 12.77
C ARG A 66 5.18 -8.38 12.96
N GLY A 67 5.00 -7.17 13.50
CA GLY A 67 6.11 -6.27 13.88
C GLY A 67 6.26 -6.14 15.41
N GLY A 68 7.38 -5.56 15.88
CA GLY A 68 7.70 -5.30 17.30
C GLY A 68 8.60 -6.36 17.95
N LEU A 69 8.95 -6.19 19.23
CA LEU A 69 9.83 -7.12 19.99
C LEU A 69 9.31 -8.57 19.97
N PHE A 70 7.99 -8.76 19.95
CA PHE A 70 7.31 -10.06 19.79
C PHE A 70 7.38 -10.68 18.39
N GLY A 71 7.77 -9.90 17.37
CA GLY A 71 8.01 -10.37 16.01
C GLY A 71 9.26 -11.25 15.87
N LYS A 72 10.10 -11.35 16.90
CA LYS A 72 11.24 -12.30 16.93
C LYS A 72 10.84 -13.73 17.28
N LEU A 73 9.73 -13.95 18.02
CA LEU A 73 9.29 -15.27 18.50
C LEU A 73 8.05 -15.82 17.77
N VAL A 74 7.13 -14.96 17.30
CA VAL A 74 5.96 -15.40 16.51
C VAL A 74 5.81 -14.50 15.28
N LYS A 75 6.54 -14.85 14.22
CA LYS A 75 6.67 -14.03 12.99
C LYS A 75 5.37 -13.91 12.18
N ASP A 76 4.47 -14.88 12.28
CA ASP A 76 3.43 -15.12 11.29
C ASP A 76 2.14 -15.67 11.91
N SER A 77 1.51 -14.89 12.79
CA SER A 77 0.22 -15.25 13.38
C SER A 77 -0.44 -13.99 13.93
N TYR A 78 -1.75 -13.88 14.00
CA TYR A 78 -2.52 -12.78 14.61
C TYR A 78 -3.69 -13.37 15.39
N PHE A 79 -4.11 -12.79 16.53
CA PHE A 79 -5.28 -13.31 17.23
C PHE A 79 -6.52 -13.17 16.32
N PHE A 80 -7.26 -14.26 16.15
CA PHE A 80 -8.42 -14.29 15.27
C PHE A 80 -9.69 -14.02 16.06
N SER A 81 -10.20 -12.78 15.95
CA SER A 81 -11.50 -12.36 16.47
C SER A 81 -12.60 -12.29 15.40
N GLY A 82 -12.34 -12.78 14.18
CA GLY A 82 -13.28 -12.81 13.07
C GLY A 82 -12.65 -12.39 11.74
N PHE A 83 -13.17 -12.90 10.62
CA PHE A 83 -12.63 -12.64 9.27
C PHE A 83 -12.60 -11.15 8.93
N LYS A 84 -13.67 -10.42 9.27
CA LYS A 84 -13.78 -8.96 9.05
C LYS A 84 -12.80 -8.11 9.87
N HIS A 85 -12.27 -8.69 10.95
CA HIS A 85 -11.28 -8.03 11.84
C HIS A 85 -9.83 -8.30 11.41
N THR A 86 -9.62 -9.08 10.34
CA THR A 86 -8.28 -9.35 9.82
C THR A 86 -7.76 -8.14 9.06
N ARG A 87 -6.45 -7.90 9.15
CA ARG A 87 -5.79 -6.78 8.43
C ARG A 87 -6.05 -6.80 6.92
N ALA A 88 -5.96 -7.97 6.30
CA ALA A 88 -6.20 -8.13 4.87
C ALA A 88 -7.62 -7.69 4.48
N TYR A 89 -8.63 -8.11 5.25
CA TYR A 89 -10.00 -7.70 5.03
C TYR A 89 -10.18 -6.19 5.20
N GLN A 90 -9.63 -5.62 6.28
CA GLN A 90 -9.75 -4.19 6.56
C GLN A 90 -9.08 -3.33 5.47
N GLU A 91 -7.90 -3.71 5.01
CA GLU A 91 -7.19 -3.01 3.93
C GLU A 91 -7.92 -3.16 2.60
N PHE A 92 -8.39 -4.37 2.25
CA PHE A 92 -9.16 -4.63 1.03
C PHE A 92 -10.39 -3.72 0.94
N PHE A 93 -11.22 -3.68 1.98
CA PHE A 93 -12.43 -2.86 1.98
C PHE A 93 -12.14 -1.36 2.08
N LEU A 94 -11.08 -0.95 2.78
CA LEU A 94 -10.65 0.44 2.79
C LEU A 94 -10.24 0.89 1.39
N LEU A 95 -9.46 0.08 0.66
CA LEU A 95 -9.07 0.37 -0.71
C LEU A 95 -10.29 0.47 -1.64
N GLN A 96 -11.24 -0.46 -1.56
CA GLN A 96 -12.49 -0.37 -2.34
C GLN A 96 -13.24 0.93 -2.05
N GLN A 97 -13.36 1.31 -0.78
CA GLN A 97 -14.04 2.55 -0.40
C GLN A 97 -13.31 3.79 -0.93
N MET A 98 -11.98 3.80 -0.91
CA MET A 98 -11.17 4.90 -1.43
C MET A 98 -11.27 5.04 -2.96
N LEU A 99 -11.37 3.92 -3.68
CA LEU A 99 -11.64 3.95 -5.13
C LEU A 99 -13.00 4.57 -5.44
N ALA A 100 -14.04 4.24 -4.65
CA ALA A 100 -15.35 4.87 -4.78
C ALA A 100 -15.33 6.38 -4.49
N TRP A 101 -14.32 6.87 -3.76
CA TRP A 101 -14.05 8.30 -3.56
C TRP A 101 -13.09 8.89 -4.58
N ASN A 102 -12.74 8.16 -5.64
CA ASN A 102 -11.78 8.57 -6.67
C ASN A 102 -10.39 8.95 -6.11
N LEU A 103 -9.98 8.35 -4.98
CA LEU A 103 -8.62 8.48 -4.49
C LEU A 103 -7.65 7.63 -5.35
N PRO A 104 -6.45 8.14 -5.67
CA PRO A 104 -5.48 7.41 -6.48
C PRO A 104 -4.74 6.37 -5.62
N VAL A 105 -5.36 5.20 -5.49
CA VAL A 105 -4.86 4.05 -4.73
C VAL A 105 -4.89 2.80 -5.61
N PRO A 106 -4.07 1.76 -5.33
CA PRO A 106 -4.10 0.53 -6.11
C PRO A 106 -5.41 -0.22 -5.91
N ARG A 107 -5.91 -0.87 -6.97
CA ARG A 107 -7.11 -1.69 -6.82
C ARG A 107 -6.82 -2.95 -6.03
N PRO A 108 -7.65 -3.31 -5.02
CA PRO A 108 -7.49 -4.57 -4.33
C PRO A 108 -8.02 -5.70 -5.21
N VAL A 109 -7.24 -6.76 -5.40
CA VAL A 109 -7.57 -7.88 -6.29
C VAL A 109 -8.18 -9.02 -5.50
N ALA A 110 -7.46 -9.50 -4.48
CA ALA A 110 -7.92 -10.60 -3.64
C ALA A 110 -7.18 -10.65 -2.31
N ILE A 111 -7.74 -11.38 -1.34
CA ILE A 111 -7.09 -11.73 -0.08
C ILE A 111 -7.26 -13.20 0.23
N LYS A 112 -6.31 -13.75 0.99
CA LYS A 112 -6.39 -15.05 1.64
C LYS A 112 -6.15 -14.88 3.12
N VAL A 113 -6.99 -15.49 3.94
CA VAL A 113 -6.80 -15.59 5.39
C VAL A 113 -6.82 -17.06 5.77
N VAL A 114 -5.74 -17.52 6.39
CA VAL A 114 -5.60 -18.89 6.90
C VAL A 114 -5.73 -18.87 8.40
N ARG A 115 -6.85 -19.37 8.94
CA ARG A 115 -7.05 -19.52 10.38
C ARG A 115 -6.49 -20.87 10.85
N THR A 116 -5.69 -20.82 11.92
CA THR A 116 -5.22 -21.99 12.67
C THR A 116 -5.50 -21.75 14.15
N LEU A 117 -6.40 -22.54 14.76
CA LEU A 117 -6.84 -22.37 16.15
C LEU A 117 -7.34 -20.93 16.44
N CYS A 118 -6.76 -20.25 17.42
CA CYS A 118 -7.06 -18.86 17.81
C CYS A 118 -6.27 -17.82 16.99
N CYS A 119 -5.56 -18.26 15.95
CA CYS A 119 -4.60 -17.46 15.21
C CYS A 119 -4.93 -17.40 13.71
N TYR A 120 -4.46 -16.36 13.02
CA TYR A 120 -4.56 -16.27 11.55
C TYR A 120 -3.29 -15.73 10.89
N ARG A 121 -3.13 -16.09 9.62
CA ARG A 121 -2.17 -15.53 8.66
C ARG A 121 -2.92 -14.94 7.49
N ALA A 122 -2.35 -13.96 6.82
CA ALA A 122 -3.02 -13.36 5.68
C ALA A 122 -2.08 -12.92 4.57
N ASP A 123 -2.59 -12.97 3.35
CA ASP A 123 -1.98 -12.52 2.12
C ASP A 123 -2.95 -11.54 1.42
N ILE A 124 -2.42 -10.52 0.76
CA ILE A 124 -3.18 -9.56 -0.05
C ILE A 124 -2.55 -9.42 -1.44
N MET A 125 -3.40 -9.41 -2.46
CA MET A 125 -3.07 -9.06 -3.83
C MET A 125 -3.68 -7.70 -4.18
N LEU A 126 -2.82 -6.81 -4.67
CA LEU A 126 -3.19 -5.49 -5.15
C LEU A 126 -2.77 -5.37 -6.62
N GLU A 127 -3.39 -4.46 -7.35
CA GLU A 127 -2.90 -4.03 -8.65
C GLU A 127 -1.48 -3.47 -8.51
N LYS A 128 -0.59 -3.93 -9.38
CA LYS A 128 0.70 -3.28 -9.58
C LYS A 128 0.49 -2.10 -10.50
N LEU A 129 0.66 -0.90 -9.95
CA LEU A 129 0.67 0.33 -10.74
C LEU A 129 1.86 0.28 -11.71
N ASP A 130 1.56 0.39 -13.01
CA ASP A 130 2.56 0.38 -14.07
C ASP A 130 3.16 1.77 -14.25
N ASN A 131 4.42 1.82 -14.68
CA ASN A 131 5.18 3.06 -14.91
C ASN A 131 5.26 4.02 -13.71
N THR A 132 5.15 3.49 -12.50
CA THR A 132 5.27 4.27 -11.26
C THR A 132 6.61 4.06 -10.58
N GLN A 133 7.12 5.11 -9.95
CA GLN A 133 8.31 5.06 -9.12
C GLN A 133 8.03 5.65 -7.73
N ASP A 134 8.65 5.04 -6.72
CA ASP A 134 8.72 5.57 -5.35
C ASP A 134 9.27 7.01 -5.36
N LEU A 135 8.60 7.92 -4.66
CA LEU A 135 8.93 9.34 -4.67
C LEU A 135 10.34 9.64 -4.15
N SER A 136 10.81 8.90 -3.15
CA SER A 136 12.20 9.02 -2.66
C SER A 136 13.20 8.59 -3.72
N LYS A 137 12.87 7.62 -4.57
CA LYS A 137 13.72 7.23 -5.70
C LYS A 137 13.70 8.30 -6.80
N SER A 138 12.54 8.85 -7.14
CA SER A 138 12.44 9.91 -8.14
C SER A 138 13.23 11.16 -7.75
N LEU A 139 13.16 11.56 -6.49
CA LEU A 139 13.87 12.73 -5.97
C LEU A 139 15.39 12.55 -5.88
N GLN A 140 15.94 11.35 -6.02
CA GLN A 140 17.40 11.17 -6.15
C GLN A 140 17.92 11.66 -7.51
N SER A 141 17.09 11.62 -8.55
CA SER A 141 17.48 11.97 -9.92
C SER A 141 16.85 13.26 -10.44
N GLN A 142 15.68 13.65 -9.90
CA GLN A 142 14.93 14.78 -10.43
C GLN A 142 14.20 15.55 -9.32
N ALA A 143 14.42 16.87 -9.27
CA ALA A 143 13.64 17.76 -8.42
C ALA A 143 12.22 17.92 -8.98
N LEU A 144 11.22 18.00 -8.08
CA LEU A 144 9.87 18.34 -8.47
C LEU A 144 9.66 19.85 -8.52
N SER A 145 8.73 20.29 -9.34
CA SER A 145 8.26 21.67 -9.34
C SER A 145 7.37 21.96 -8.11
N ALA A 146 7.26 23.23 -7.74
CA ALA A 146 6.34 23.67 -6.68
C ALA A 146 4.89 23.20 -6.93
N LYS A 147 4.43 23.20 -8.19
CA LYS A 147 3.09 22.71 -8.55
C LYS A 147 2.90 21.21 -8.26
N GLN A 148 3.94 20.40 -8.47
CA GLN A 148 3.89 18.96 -8.16
C GLN A 148 3.86 18.74 -6.65
N TYR A 149 4.62 19.51 -5.87
CA TYR A 149 4.52 19.48 -4.41
C TYR A 149 3.12 19.91 -3.92
N GLU A 150 2.52 20.94 -4.52
CA GLU A 150 1.13 21.32 -4.23
C GLU A 150 0.15 20.17 -4.55
N GLN A 151 0.36 19.41 -5.63
CA GLN A 151 -0.47 18.23 -5.96
C GLN A 151 -0.37 17.14 -4.88
N ILE A 152 0.81 16.90 -4.31
CA ILE A 152 0.99 15.99 -3.17
C ILE A 152 0.18 16.50 -1.96
N GLY A 153 0.27 17.80 -1.66
CA GLY A 153 -0.52 18.44 -0.60
C GLY A 153 -2.03 18.22 -0.77
N LYS A 154 -2.55 18.46 -1.99
CA LYS A 154 -3.96 18.25 -2.34
C LYS A 154 -4.38 16.78 -2.23
N LEU A 155 -3.52 15.86 -2.65
CA LEU A 155 -3.75 14.42 -2.52
C LEU A 155 -3.91 14.01 -1.04
N ILE A 156 -3.01 14.47 -0.17
CA ILE A 156 -3.10 14.20 1.27
C ILE A 156 -4.35 14.86 1.87
N ARG A 157 -4.69 16.07 1.42
CA ARG A 157 -5.92 16.74 1.86
C ARG A 157 -7.17 15.96 1.46
N HIS A 158 -7.22 15.45 0.24
CA HIS A 158 -8.32 14.61 -0.25
C HIS A 158 -8.49 13.36 0.63
N LEU A 159 -7.40 12.67 0.94
CA LEU A 159 -7.40 11.53 1.87
C LEU A 159 -7.95 11.92 3.26
N HIS A 160 -7.49 13.04 3.81
CA HIS A 160 -7.89 13.54 5.11
C HIS A 160 -9.34 14.06 5.16
N ASN A 161 -9.88 14.57 4.05
CA ASN A 161 -11.27 14.99 3.94
C ASN A 161 -12.21 13.79 4.10
N HIS A 162 -11.84 12.63 3.55
CA HIS A 162 -12.52 11.35 3.77
C HIS A 162 -12.19 10.68 5.10
N GLN A 163 -11.49 11.39 6.00
CA GLN A 163 -11.10 10.90 7.34
C GLN A 163 -10.25 9.63 7.30
N VAL A 164 -9.54 9.36 6.20
CA VAL A 164 -8.65 8.20 6.10
C VAL A 164 -7.32 8.53 6.78
N HIS A 165 -7.07 7.88 7.91
CA HIS A 165 -5.81 7.98 8.63
C HIS A 165 -4.82 6.95 8.09
N HIS A 166 -3.83 7.44 7.36
CA HIS A 166 -2.73 6.62 6.85
C HIS A 166 -1.67 6.37 7.93
N SER A 167 -1.65 5.19 8.57
CA SER A 167 -0.82 4.95 9.75
C SER A 167 0.69 5.08 9.49
N ASP A 168 1.12 4.93 8.24
CA ASP A 168 2.52 5.06 7.83
C ASP A 168 2.70 6.00 6.63
N LEU A 169 2.08 7.19 6.66
CA LEU A 169 2.28 8.17 5.57
C LEU A 169 3.74 8.62 5.55
N ASN A 170 4.47 8.20 4.52
CA ASN A 170 5.87 8.51 4.30
C ASN A 170 6.15 8.61 2.80
N ILE A 171 7.32 9.12 2.44
CA ILE A 171 7.72 9.37 1.05
C ILE A 171 7.79 8.10 0.20
N HIS A 172 8.04 6.92 0.78
CA HIS A 172 8.09 5.66 0.04
C HIS A 172 6.70 5.13 -0.33
N ASN A 173 5.68 5.58 0.41
CA ASN A 173 4.28 5.23 0.18
C ASN A 173 3.57 6.21 -0.76
N ILE A 174 4.33 7.11 -1.40
CA ILE A 174 3.88 7.98 -2.48
C ILE A 174 4.60 7.53 -3.75
N LEU A 175 3.82 7.17 -4.79
CA LEU A 175 4.37 6.86 -6.10
C LEU A 175 4.07 8.00 -7.07
N LEU A 176 5.00 8.25 -8.00
CA LEU A 176 4.84 9.16 -9.13
C LEU A 176 4.84 8.32 -10.42
N ASP A 177 3.82 8.50 -11.26
CA ASP A 177 3.78 7.89 -12.59
C ASP A 177 4.41 8.78 -13.68
N ASP A 178 4.65 8.16 -14.84
CA ASP A 178 5.21 8.81 -16.04
C ASP A 178 4.34 9.94 -16.62
N LYS A 179 3.08 10.05 -16.17
CA LYS A 179 2.14 11.12 -16.54
C LYS A 179 2.08 12.24 -15.50
N GLY A 180 2.90 12.18 -14.46
CA GLY A 180 2.97 13.18 -13.41
C GLY A 180 1.87 13.07 -12.35
N LYS A 181 1.14 11.95 -12.29
CA LYS A 181 0.11 11.70 -11.27
C LYS A 181 0.71 10.96 -10.07
N PHE A 182 0.28 11.40 -8.89
CA PHE A 182 0.68 10.79 -7.62
C PHE A 182 -0.34 9.75 -7.15
N TRP A 183 0.18 8.68 -6.56
CA TRP A 183 -0.58 7.57 -5.99
C TRP A 183 -0.16 7.32 -4.56
N LEU A 184 -1.09 6.86 -3.72
CA LEU A 184 -0.80 6.39 -2.36
C LEU A 184 -0.87 4.87 -2.30
N ILE A 185 0.07 4.26 -1.59
CA ILE A 185 0.15 2.81 -1.39
C ILE A 185 0.38 2.46 0.09
N ASP A 186 0.33 1.16 0.41
CA ASP A 186 0.52 0.59 1.75
C ASP A 186 -0.48 1.11 2.81
N PHE A 187 -1.70 0.59 2.74
CA PHE A 187 -2.77 0.91 3.67
C PHE A 187 -2.87 -0.07 4.84
N ASP A 188 -1.80 -0.83 5.14
CA ASP A 188 -1.78 -1.73 6.31
C ASP A 188 -2.02 -0.91 7.58
N LYS A 189 -2.99 -1.35 8.39
CA LYS A 189 -3.45 -0.67 9.64
C LYS A 189 -4.03 0.73 9.45
N CYS A 190 -4.29 1.15 8.22
CA CYS A 190 -5.03 2.38 7.95
C CYS A 190 -6.52 2.18 8.25
N ARG A 191 -7.20 3.28 8.57
CA ARG A 191 -8.63 3.25 8.92
C ARG A 191 -9.28 4.60 8.69
N ILE A 192 -10.60 4.60 8.57
CA ILE A 192 -11.39 5.82 8.69
C ILE A 192 -11.42 6.20 10.17
N GLN A 193 -10.79 7.31 10.53
CA GLN A 193 -10.72 7.84 11.88
C GLN A 193 -11.26 9.27 11.90
N LYS A 194 -12.37 9.47 12.60
CA LYS A 194 -12.97 10.79 12.77
C LYS A 194 -12.05 11.74 13.56
N GLY A 195 -12.09 13.02 13.21
CA GLY A 195 -11.42 14.12 13.89
C GLY A 195 -10.14 14.59 13.19
N ASP A 196 -9.58 15.69 13.67
CA ASP A 196 -8.46 16.37 13.00
C ASP A 196 -7.12 16.25 13.73
N ILE A 197 -7.13 15.81 15.00
CA ILE A 197 -5.94 15.74 15.86
C ILE A 197 -4.84 14.89 15.20
N TRP A 198 -5.21 13.78 14.56
CA TRP A 198 -4.25 12.87 13.92
C TRP A 198 -3.67 13.42 12.61
N LYS A 199 -4.34 14.36 11.93
CA LYS A 199 -3.92 14.89 10.62
C LYS A 199 -2.58 15.61 10.69
N LYS A 200 -2.37 16.42 11.74
CA LYS A 200 -1.10 17.09 12.01
C LYS A 200 0.02 16.07 12.22
N GLY A 201 -0.25 14.99 12.97
CA GLY A 201 0.69 13.90 13.17
C GLY A 201 1.04 13.16 11.88
N ASN A 202 0.08 13.04 10.96
CA ASN A 202 0.27 12.43 9.64
C ASN A 202 1.22 13.27 8.76
N LEU A 203 0.95 14.57 8.64
CA LEU A 203 1.83 15.51 7.93
C LEU A 203 3.23 15.56 8.55
N ALA A 204 3.33 15.59 9.88
CA ALA A 204 4.61 15.59 10.58
C ALA A 204 5.40 14.29 10.33
N ARG A 205 4.73 13.14 10.20
CA ARG A 205 5.38 11.87 9.82
C ARG A 205 5.94 11.95 8.41
N LEU A 206 5.16 12.48 7.47
CA LEU A 206 5.61 12.66 6.09
C LEU A 206 6.84 13.58 6.03
N LEU A 207 6.81 14.76 6.67
CA LEU A 207 7.96 15.67 6.72
C LEU A 207 9.21 15.01 7.29
N ARG A 208 9.08 14.24 8.39
CA ARG A 208 10.21 13.49 8.95
C ARG A 208 10.80 12.49 7.95
N SER A 209 9.95 11.85 7.14
CA SER A 209 10.46 10.93 6.11
C SER A 209 11.21 11.65 4.99
N PHE A 210 10.75 12.83 4.55
CA PHE A 210 11.50 13.66 3.60
C PHE A 210 12.87 14.05 4.15
N LYS A 211 12.92 14.60 5.38
CA LYS A 211 14.19 15.00 6.02
C LYS A 211 15.15 13.82 6.22
N LYS A 212 14.62 12.68 6.66
CA LYS A 212 15.42 11.46 6.83
C LYS A 212 16.06 11.00 5.51
N GLU A 213 15.28 10.96 4.43
CA GLU A 213 15.80 10.51 3.13
C GLU A 213 16.65 11.59 2.45
N GLN A 214 16.49 12.87 2.80
CA GLN A 214 17.42 13.95 2.43
C GLN A 214 18.80 13.69 3.02
N GLU A 215 18.89 13.33 4.30
CA GLU A 215 20.16 12.99 4.97
C GLU A 215 20.75 11.67 4.45
N ARG A 216 19.92 10.64 4.24
CA ARG A 216 20.39 9.29 3.93
C ARG A 216 20.72 9.08 2.46
N LEU A 217 19.94 9.66 1.56
CA LEU A 217 19.98 9.39 0.11
C LEU A 217 20.26 10.65 -0.72
N ASN A 218 20.44 11.81 -0.09
CA ASN A 218 20.67 13.09 -0.77
C ASN A 218 19.57 13.42 -1.79
N ILE A 219 18.31 13.16 -1.43
CA ILE A 219 17.17 13.52 -2.31
C ILE A 219 17.09 15.04 -2.51
N LEU A 220 16.63 15.44 -3.69
CA LEU A 220 16.45 16.83 -4.10
C LEU A 220 15.19 17.43 -3.46
N PHE A 221 15.28 17.71 -2.17
CA PHE A 221 14.22 18.30 -1.35
C PHE A 221 14.77 19.48 -0.53
N LYS A 222 14.00 20.56 -0.42
CA LYS A 222 14.32 21.77 0.36
C LYS A 222 13.14 22.16 1.25
N ASP A 223 13.38 23.02 2.23
CA ASP A 223 12.31 23.50 3.12
C ASP A 223 11.20 24.27 2.37
N GLU A 224 11.53 24.94 1.27
CA GLU A 224 10.57 25.62 0.38
C GLU A 224 9.60 24.64 -0.31
N ASP A 225 10.06 23.42 -0.59
CA ASP A 225 9.24 22.37 -1.19
C ASP A 225 8.17 21.89 -0.20
N TRP A 226 8.52 21.82 1.09
CA TRP A 226 7.53 21.54 2.14
C TRP A 226 6.45 22.61 2.22
N GLN A 227 6.82 23.89 2.05
CA GLN A 227 5.83 24.97 2.01
C GLN A 227 4.87 24.81 0.83
N SER A 228 5.36 24.32 -0.32
CA SER A 228 4.51 24.01 -1.48
C SER A 228 3.53 22.86 -1.17
N ILE A 229 3.96 21.82 -0.45
CA ILE A 229 3.06 20.76 0.04
C ILE A 229 1.98 21.34 0.97
N LEU A 230 2.38 22.16 1.95
CA LEU A 230 1.42 22.77 2.88
C LEU A 230 0.43 23.71 2.18
N LYS A 231 0.91 24.49 1.21
CA LYS A 231 0.05 25.35 0.38
C LYS A 231 -0.99 24.52 -0.37
N GLY A 232 -0.58 23.41 -1.00
CA GLY A 232 -1.50 22.49 -1.65
C GLY A 232 -2.50 21.84 -0.69
N TYR A 233 -2.09 21.56 0.54
CA TYR A 233 -2.94 20.94 1.57
C TYR A 233 -3.99 21.91 2.16
N LEU A 234 -3.68 23.20 2.19
CA LEU A 234 -4.53 24.26 2.74
C LEU A 234 -5.47 24.90 1.71
N ALA A 235 -5.18 24.72 0.41
CA ALA A 235 -6.04 25.13 -0.70
C ALA A 235 -7.35 24.32 -0.72
#